data_AF-A0A840DSV5-F1
#
_entry.id   AF-A0A840DSV5-F1
#
_cell.length_a   1.000
_cell.length_b   1.000
_cell.length_c   1.000
_cell.angle_alpha   90.00
_cell.angle_beta   90.00
_cell.angle_gamma   90.00
#
_symmetry.space_group_name_H-M   'P 1'
#
loop_
_entity.id
_entity.type
_entity.pdbx_description
1 polymer ?
#
loop_
_entity_poly.entity_id
_entity_poly.type
_entity_poly.pdbx_seq_one_letter_code
_entity_poly.pdbx_strand_id
1 'polypeptide(L)'
;MEEVVPFRVDIRQVFDLPVVRMEVTQHEREIKRCPECRLVQLAEFPFYVTNHVQYGPVITSLILYWNHAQLIPCERVTEMVNT
;
A
#
# COMPACT_ATOMS: atom_id res chain seq x y z
N MET A 1 -31.84 -42.77 14.13
CA MET A 1 -30.38 -42.90 14.17
C MET A 1 -29.92 -42.11 15.38
N GLU A 2 -29.21 -42.76 16.31
CA GLU A 2 -28.61 -42.06 17.45
C GLU A 2 -27.48 -41.14 16.96
N GLU A 3 -27.35 -39.99 17.63
CA GLU A 3 -26.32 -38.99 17.34
C GLU A 3 -24.99 -39.49 17.92
N VAL A 4 -24.03 -39.83 17.04
CA VAL A 4 -22.72 -40.36 17.44
C VAL A 4 -21.71 -39.22 17.49
N VAL A 5 -21.15 -38.97 18.68
CA VAL A 5 -20.16 -37.91 18.90
C VAL A 5 -18.82 -38.31 18.26
N PRO A 6 -18.16 -37.44 17.47
CA PRO A 6 -16.88 -37.77 16.86
C PRO A 6 -15.78 -37.96 17.91
N PHE A 7 -15.02 -39.06 17.80
CA PHE A 7 -13.92 -39.41 18.71
C PHE A 7 -12.67 -38.53 18.52
N ARG A 8 -12.37 -38.12 17.29
CA ARG A 8 -11.27 -37.21 16.93
C ARG A 8 -11.61 -36.39 15.68
N VAL A 9 -10.97 -35.24 15.55
CA VAL A 9 -10.98 -34.39 14.35
C VAL A 9 -9.56 -34.39 13.76
N ASP A 10 -9.43 -34.70 12.47
CA ASP A 10 -8.19 -34.48 11.72
C ASP A 10 -8.21 -33.06 11.14
N ILE A 11 -7.14 -32.28 11.38
CA ILE A 11 -7.06 -30.87 10.99
C ILE A 11 -5.93 -30.70 9.99
N ARG A 12 -6.26 -30.13 8.82
CA ARG A 12 -5.28 -29.70 7.81
C ARG A 12 -5.48 -28.22 7.53
N GLN A 13 -4.39 -27.47 7.44
CA GLN A 13 -4.39 -26.04 7.17
C GLN A 13 -3.67 -25.77 5.87
N VAL A 14 -4.24 -24.90 5.06
CA VAL A 14 -3.57 -24.29 3.91
C VAL A 14 -3.45 -22.81 4.23
N PHE A 15 -2.20 -22.34 4.29
CA PHE A 15 -1.91 -20.92 4.43
C PHE A 15 -1.70 -20.36 3.04
N ASP A 16 -2.46 -19.33 2.70
CA ASP A 16 -2.31 -18.59 1.46
C ASP A 16 -2.12 -17.11 1.79
N LEU A 17 -1.56 -16.36 0.84
CA LEU A 17 -1.46 -14.92 0.94
C LEU A 17 -2.79 -14.29 0.49
N PRO A 18 -3.26 -13.24 1.18
CA PRO A 18 -4.35 -12.45 0.64
C PRO A 18 -3.91 -11.83 -0.70
N VAL A 19 -4.86 -11.54 -1.57
CA VAL A 19 -4.56 -10.89 -2.85
C VAL A 19 -3.87 -9.55 -2.58
N VAL A 20 -2.58 -9.46 -2.89
CA VAL A 20 -1.80 -8.24 -2.72
C VAL A 20 -2.11 -7.32 -3.89
N ARG A 21 -2.68 -6.13 -3.62
CA ARG A 21 -3.00 -5.11 -4.61
C ARG A 21 -2.37 -3.78 -4.21
N MET A 22 -1.90 -3.03 -5.19
CA MET A 22 -1.48 -1.66 -4.96
C MET A 22 -2.72 -0.77 -4.84
N GLU A 23 -2.88 -0.12 -3.69
CA GLU A 23 -3.92 0.89 -3.48
C GLU A 23 -3.33 2.28 -3.64
N VAL A 24 -4.05 3.15 -4.35
CA VAL A 24 -3.64 4.53 -4.60
C VAL A 24 -4.62 5.48 -3.91
N THR A 25 -4.12 6.24 -2.95
CA THR A 25 -4.87 7.33 -2.30
C THR A 25 -4.48 8.65 -2.92
N GLN A 26 -5.42 9.28 -3.63
CA GLN A 26 -5.24 10.62 -4.18
C GLN A 26 -5.52 11.68 -3.11
N HIS A 27 -4.54 12.55 -2.87
CA HIS A 27 -4.71 13.72 -2.01
C HIS A 27 -4.92 14.96 -2.88
N GLU A 28 -6.01 15.67 -2.65
CA GLU A 28 -6.33 16.92 -3.34
C GLU A 28 -6.31 18.09 -2.36
N ARG A 29 -5.95 19.26 -2.87
CA ARG A 29 -6.01 20.51 -2.12
C ARG A 29 -6.77 21.56 -2.91
N GLU A 30 -7.54 22.37 -2.20
CA GLU A 30 -8.16 23.54 -2.81
C GLU A 30 -7.14 24.66 -2.96
N ILE A 31 -7.24 25.40 -4.07
CA ILE A 31 -6.47 26.60 -4.34
C ILE A 31 -7.48 27.73 -4.58
N LYS A 32 -7.49 28.73 -3.69
CA LYS A 32 -8.44 29.85 -3.77
C LYS A 32 -7.70 31.15 -4.02
N ARG A 33 -8.28 32.00 -4.87
CA ARG A 33 -7.80 33.36 -5.09
C ARG A 33 -8.77 34.35 -4.45
N CYS A 34 -8.26 35.23 -3.59
CA CYS A 34 -9.06 36.31 -3.03
C CYS A 34 -9.50 37.27 -4.14
N PRO A 35 -10.80 37.61 -4.28
CA PRO A 35 -11.27 38.50 -5.33
C PRO A 35 -10.78 39.95 -5.17
N GLU A 36 -10.51 40.39 -3.95
CA GLU A 36 -10.12 41.78 -3.66
C GLU A 36 -8.60 42.00 -3.78
N CYS A 37 -7.80 41.20 -3.05
CA CYS A 37 -6.35 41.39 -3.01
C CYS A 37 -5.56 40.48 -3.97
N ARG A 38 -6.24 39.56 -4.67
CA ARG A 38 -5.66 38.57 -5.62
C ARG A 38 -4.66 37.59 -5.00
N LEU A 39 -4.51 37.58 -3.67
CA LEU A 39 -3.66 36.61 -2.98
C LEU A 39 -4.18 35.18 -3.22
N VAL A 40 -3.26 34.25 -3.42
CA VAL A 40 -3.56 32.83 -3.59
C VAL A 40 -3.35 32.12 -2.26
N GLN A 41 -4.39 31.46 -1.77
CA GLN A 41 -4.35 30.62 -0.58
C GLN A 41 -4.39 29.14 -1.00
N LEU A 42 -3.50 28.36 -0.42
CA LEU A 42 -3.33 26.94 -0.68
C LEU A 42 -3.67 26.18 0.59
N ALA A 43 -4.52 25.16 0.51
CA ALA A 43 -4.63 24.18 1.59
C ALA A 43 -3.34 23.34 1.68
N GLU A 44 -2.97 22.94 2.89
CA GLU A 44 -1.80 22.11 3.12
C GLU A 44 -2.10 20.63 2.84
N PHE A 45 -1.10 19.92 2.35
CA PHE A 45 -1.16 18.46 2.29
C PHE A 45 -0.82 17.87 3.67
N PRO A 46 -1.23 16.60 3.95
CA PRO A 46 -0.68 15.87 5.09
C PRO A 46 0.85 15.83 5.03
N PHE A 47 1.52 15.87 6.20
CA PHE A 47 2.98 16.00 6.28
C PHE A 47 3.78 14.90 5.55
N TYR A 48 3.18 13.72 5.34
CA TYR A 48 3.81 12.59 4.67
C TYR A 48 3.67 12.64 3.13
N VAL A 49 2.85 13.55 2.59
CA VAL A 49 2.67 13.76 1.15
C VAL A 49 3.61 14.87 0.70
N THR A 50 4.81 14.48 0.27
CA THR A 50 5.91 15.39 -0.06
C THR A 50 6.15 15.50 -1.57
N ASN A 51 5.64 14.54 -2.35
CA ASN A 51 5.80 14.50 -3.81
C ASN A 51 4.45 14.31 -4.51
N HIS A 52 4.40 14.69 -5.79
CA HIS A 52 3.21 14.50 -6.64
C HIS A 52 2.83 13.02 -6.80
N VAL A 53 3.83 12.14 -6.88
CA VAL A 53 3.68 10.68 -6.89
C VAL A 53 4.74 10.14 -5.94
N GLN A 54 4.33 9.30 -5.00
CA GLN A 54 5.25 8.64 -4.07
C GLN A 54 4.71 7.30 -3.62
N TYR A 55 5.64 6.42 -3.28
CA TYR A 55 5.35 5.15 -2.66
C TYR A 55 4.98 5.33 -1.19
N GLY A 56 3.94 4.61 -0.76
CA GLY A 56 3.59 4.50 0.65
C GLY A 56 4.60 3.68 1.46
N PRO A 57 4.49 3.66 2.79
CA PRO A 57 5.45 2.98 3.66
C PRO A 57 5.53 1.46 3.39
N VAL A 58 4.40 0.81 3.13
CA VAL A 58 4.35 -0.65 2.89
C VAL A 58 5.12 -1.04 1.64
N ILE A 59 4.80 -0.45 0.48
CA ILE A 59 5.48 -0.79 -0.78
C ILE A 59 6.95 -0.36 -0.76
N THR A 60 7.27 0.78 -0.13
CA THR A 60 8.67 1.19 0.11
C THR A 60 9.43 0.13 0.90
N SER A 61 8.83 -0.38 1.98
CA SER A 61 9.47 -1.41 2.82
C SER A 61 9.71 -2.73 2.06
N LEU A 62 8.77 -3.13 1.19
CA LEU A 62 8.89 -4.32 0.35
C LEU A 62 10.01 -4.17 -0.68
N ILE A 63 10.07 -3.05 -1.38
CA ILE A 63 11.13 -2.73 -2.36
C ILE A 63 12.50 -2.79 -1.67
N LEU A 64 12.65 -2.14 -0.52
CA LEU A 64 13.91 -2.13 0.22
C LEU A 64 14.27 -3.51 0.73
N TYR A 65 13.32 -4.28 1.24
CA TYR A 65 13.54 -5.65 1.67
C TYR A 65 14.01 -6.54 0.51
N TRP A 66 13.34 -6.48 -0.64
CA TRP A 66 13.73 -7.26 -1.81
C TRP A 66 15.12 -6.87 -2.34
N ASN A 67 15.39 -5.57 -2.45
CA ASN A 67 16.66 -5.13 -3.01
C ASN A 67 17.84 -5.30 -2.04
N HIS A 68 17.69 -4.92 -0.77
CA HIS A 68 18.80 -4.89 0.19
C HIS A 68 18.93 -6.18 1.00
N ALA A 69 17.81 -6.79 1.43
CA ALA A 69 17.87 -7.99 2.26
C ALA A 69 17.89 -9.27 1.41
N GLN A 70 17.11 -9.32 0.33
CA GLN A 70 17.07 -10.46 -0.59
C GLN A 70 18.03 -10.34 -1.78
N LEU A 71 18.73 -9.19 -1.92
CA LEU A 71 19.69 -8.92 -2.99
C LEU A 71 19.12 -9.11 -4.40
N ILE A 72 17.81 -8.88 -4.56
CA ILE A 72 17.16 -8.96 -5.86
C ILE A 72 17.61 -7.75 -6.69
N PRO A 73 18.10 -7.95 -7.92
CA PRO A 73 18.52 -6.85 -8.80
C PRO A 73 17.42 -5.81 -8.97
N CYS A 74 17.80 -4.54 -9.00
CA CYS A 74 16.85 -3.41 -9.08
C CYS A 74 15.87 -3.55 -10.26
N GLU A 75 16.35 -4.00 -11.41
CA GLU A 75 15.52 -4.26 -12.60
C GLU A 75 14.40 -5.26 -12.30
N ARG A 76 14.72 -6.36 -11.59
CA ARG A 76 13.75 -7.40 -11.22
C ARG A 76 12.78 -6.91 -10.16
N VAL A 77 13.24 -6.11 -9.19
CA VAL A 77 12.34 -5.46 -8.23
C VAL A 77 11.37 -4.52 -8.94
N THR A 78 11.84 -3.79 -9.95
CA THR A 78 11.02 -2.89 -10.75
C THR A 78 9.94 -3.65 -11.52
N GLU A 79 10.29 -4.78 -12.17
CA GLU A 79 9.31 -5.67 -12.82
C GLU A 79 8.24 -6.19 -11.85
N MET A 80 8.58 -6.44 -10.59
CA MET A 80 7.63 -6.93 -9.58
C MET A 80 6.61 -5.89 -9.12
N VAL A 81 6.93 -4.60 -9.24
CA VAL A 81 6.05 -3.50 -8.79
C VAL A 81 5.41 -2.72 -9.93
N ASN A 82 5.88 -2.92 -11.17
CA ASN A 82 5.25 -2.38 -12.36
C ASN A 82 3.89 -3.06 -12.57
N THR A 83 2.83 -2.25 -12.54
CA THR A 83 1.45 -2.68 -12.82
C THR A 83 1.06 -2.30 -14.25
#